data_AF-A0A932NEZ5-F1
#
_entry.id   AF-A0A932NEZ5-F1
#
_cell.length_a   1.000
_cell.length_b   1.000
_cell.length_c   1.000
_cell.angle_alpha   90.00
_cell.angle_beta   90.00
_cell.angle_gamma   90.00
#
_symmetry.space_group_name_H-M   'P 1'
#
loop_
_entity.id
_entity.type
_entity.pdbx_description
1 polymer ?
#
loop_
_entity_poly.entity_id
_entity_poly.type
_entity_poly.pdbx_seq_one_letter_code
_entity_poly.pdbx_strand_id
1 'polypeptide(L)'
;MKELIMFTVTFLVSVTSLLAQWGTPVFRIKPDDVNYLRYFYYRNNFDSAFVTYSFGEVKVSSGSGWNRLYLSSALKMNEQKQGEQGQGENTQLLQYSRSEHFIMPDSGQISYYRELSVSPSPCGIFIDDGGSGGAGDGLGHAWLVGQNKITDKTEFVVQLIRASDSVVLAVLDSVGVKQNPLSNYAPYYGTTPNHFKTIRVLPQGYGNTEAYLQVSPRRYGPTPYGIDMKMYSSWISNSTIFERDDTTQVWGLTPAQNKIIDQQYFAQILSYYDSVKTATGHLPYEGAELLFSSDSLGQIFDNRYYDQHTEPNGRVYYTEKSGFSKNASNEPERSSVKNGIVCANNICKLRDAQIESVMPNPSSGNTQISITAYKEMSNVAIEIYTIGGQKIGRIWSGLLLKGTNTISVNMSDYSNGTYGVYCNNQNGETVDFDRIIIVR
;
A
#
# COMPACT_ATOMS: atom_id res chain seq x y z
N MET A 1 26.26 -39.64 -1.17
CA MET A 1 26.46 -38.48 -0.28
C MET A 1 27.02 -37.26 -1.02
N LYS A 2 28.09 -37.39 -1.83
CA LYS A 2 28.61 -36.29 -2.68
C LYS A 2 27.60 -35.75 -3.70
N GLU A 3 26.78 -36.61 -4.32
CA GLU A 3 25.78 -36.18 -5.31
C GLU A 3 24.59 -35.42 -4.69
N LEU A 4 24.17 -35.77 -3.47
CA LEU A 4 23.10 -35.06 -2.74
C LEU A 4 23.54 -33.64 -2.32
N ILE A 5 24.81 -33.49 -1.90
CA ILE A 5 25.41 -32.20 -1.54
C ILE A 5 25.56 -31.32 -2.80
N MET A 6 25.96 -31.90 -3.93
CA MET A 6 26.12 -31.17 -5.19
C MET A 6 24.76 -30.68 -5.74
N PHE A 7 23.71 -31.48 -5.63
CA PHE A 7 22.35 -31.09 -6.04
C PHE A 7 21.79 -29.96 -5.16
N THR A 8 22.00 -30.05 -3.84
CA THR A 8 21.54 -29.03 -2.88
C THR A 8 22.28 -27.70 -3.07
N VAL A 9 23.59 -27.73 -3.30
CA VAL A 9 24.39 -26.52 -3.56
C VAL A 9 24.05 -25.90 -4.91
N THR A 10 23.81 -26.70 -5.96
CA THR A 10 23.42 -26.18 -7.28
C THR A 10 22.01 -25.58 -7.26
N PHE A 11 21.07 -26.17 -6.50
CA PHE A 11 19.73 -25.62 -6.30
C PHE A 11 19.75 -24.33 -5.47
N LEU A 12 20.56 -24.25 -4.41
CA LEU A 12 20.70 -23.04 -3.60
C LEU A 12 21.35 -21.89 -4.40
N VAL A 13 22.37 -22.18 -5.23
CA VAL A 13 23.09 -21.19 -6.05
C VAL A 13 22.23 -20.71 -7.23
N SER A 14 21.37 -21.55 -7.80
CA SER A 14 20.45 -21.14 -8.87
C SER A 14 19.26 -20.32 -8.35
N VAL A 15 18.75 -20.61 -7.14
CA VAL A 15 17.71 -19.80 -6.50
C VAL A 15 18.27 -18.43 -6.06
N THR A 16 19.52 -18.35 -5.57
CA THR A 16 20.13 -17.06 -5.22
C THR A 16 20.50 -16.22 -6.44
N SER A 17 20.89 -16.82 -7.57
CA SER A 17 21.19 -16.08 -8.80
C SER A 17 19.94 -15.59 -9.54
N LEU A 18 18.83 -16.36 -9.52
CA LEU A 18 17.52 -15.91 -10.01
C LEU A 18 16.93 -14.78 -9.15
N LEU A 19 17.12 -14.83 -7.84
CA LEU A 19 16.70 -13.75 -6.93
C LEU A 19 17.64 -12.54 -6.96
N ALA A 20 18.90 -12.69 -7.38
CA ALA A 20 19.84 -11.57 -7.50
C ALA A 20 19.53 -10.65 -8.70
N GLN A 21 18.82 -11.14 -9.72
CA GLN A 21 18.27 -10.29 -10.78
C GLN A 21 17.08 -9.46 -10.31
N TRP A 22 16.35 -9.93 -9.29
CA TRP A 22 15.14 -9.27 -8.81
C TRP A 22 15.46 -8.35 -7.64
N GLY A 23 15.07 -7.09 -7.75
CA GLY A 23 15.14 -6.18 -6.60
C GLY A 23 14.36 -6.77 -5.41
N THR A 24 14.88 -6.60 -4.19
CA THR A 24 14.22 -7.07 -2.96
C THR A 24 12.74 -6.63 -2.93
N PRO A 25 11.77 -7.56 -2.87
CA PRO A 25 10.36 -7.20 -2.87
C PRO A 25 10.02 -6.36 -1.64
N VAL A 26 9.26 -5.30 -1.86
CA VAL A 26 8.59 -4.56 -0.79
C VAL A 26 7.16 -5.03 -0.74
N PHE A 27 6.70 -5.50 0.42
CA PHE A 27 5.35 -5.98 0.61
C PHE A 27 4.50 -4.98 1.38
N ARG A 28 3.24 -4.83 0.98
CA ARG A 28 2.25 -3.96 1.64
C ARG A 28 1.81 -4.56 2.97
N ILE A 29 2.68 -4.50 3.97
CA ILE A 29 2.46 -5.03 5.32
C ILE A 29 2.61 -3.91 6.34
N LYS A 30 3.73 -3.16 6.28
CA LYS A 30 3.97 -2.03 7.18
C LYS A 30 3.33 -0.75 6.60
N PRO A 31 2.90 0.21 7.43
CA PRO A 31 2.31 1.46 6.91
C PRO A 31 3.22 2.24 5.96
N ASP A 32 4.53 2.28 6.23
CA ASP A 32 5.49 2.91 5.34
C ASP A 32 5.57 2.20 3.97
N ASP A 33 5.39 0.88 3.95
CA ASP A 33 5.30 0.11 2.70
C ASP A 33 3.95 0.38 1.99
N VAL A 34 2.85 0.55 2.73
CA VAL A 34 1.56 0.95 2.17
C VAL A 34 1.64 2.31 1.47
N ASN A 35 2.37 3.26 2.05
CA ASN A 35 2.58 4.58 1.46
C ASN A 35 3.55 4.53 0.28
N TYR A 36 4.59 3.70 0.35
CA TYR A 36 5.55 3.51 -0.73
C TYR A 36 4.95 2.82 -1.96
N LEU A 37 4.06 1.86 -1.74
CA LEU A 37 3.39 1.07 -2.76
C LEU A 37 2.10 1.74 -3.25
N ARG A 38 2.02 3.06 -3.18
CA ARG A 38 0.99 3.87 -3.83
C ARG A 38 1.40 4.18 -5.25
N TYR A 39 0.42 4.14 -6.15
CA TYR A 39 0.64 4.40 -7.56
C TYR A 39 -0.44 5.34 -8.07
N PHE A 40 0.01 6.36 -8.81
CA PHE A 40 -0.87 7.05 -9.73
C PHE A 40 -1.20 6.12 -10.89
N TYR A 41 -2.47 6.02 -11.23
CA TYR A 41 -2.95 5.30 -12.40
C TYR A 41 -3.75 6.26 -13.27
N TYR A 42 -3.24 6.52 -14.45
CA TYR A 42 -3.90 7.33 -15.47
C TYR A 42 -4.48 6.41 -16.53
N ARG A 43 -5.59 6.84 -17.10
CA ARG A 43 -6.25 6.12 -18.18
C ARG A 43 -6.85 7.10 -19.17
N ASN A 44 -6.47 6.98 -20.44
CA ASN A 44 -7.17 7.62 -21.55
C ASN A 44 -8.04 6.54 -22.22
N ASN A 45 -9.37 6.68 -22.11
CA ASN A 45 -10.30 5.72 -22.68
C ASN A 45 -10.70 6.12 -24.11
N PHE A 46 -10.79 5.12 -24.97
CA PHE A 46 -11.35 5.17 -26.31
C PHE A 46 -12.50 4.15 -26.41
N ASP A 47 -13.26 4.19 -27.50
CA ASP A 47 -14.42 3.31 -27.68
C ASP A 47 -14.10 1.82 -27.70
N SER A 48 -12.86 1.41 -27.98
CA SER A 48 -12.48 -0.01 -27.96
C SER A 48 -11.03 -0.24 -27.54
N ALA A 49 -10.43 0.71 -26.84
CA ALA A 49 -9.07 0.63 -26.32
C ALA A 49 -8.91 1.58 -25.13
N PHE A 50 -7.89 1.35 -24.32
CA PHE A 50 -7.45 2.33 -23.34
C PHE A 50 -5.93 2.38 -23.28
N VAL A 51 -5.39 3.59 -23.12
CA VAL A 51 -3.98 3.84 -22.83
C VAL A 51 -3.87 4.06 -21.34
N THR A 52 -3.01 3.31 -20.67
CA THR A 52 -2.83 3.37 -19.22
C THR A 52 -1.41 3.70 -18.85
N TYR A 53 -1.25 4.49 -17.80
CA TYR A 53 0.05 4.84 -17.24
C TYR A 53 0.03 4.71 -15.72
N SER A 54 0.98 3.94 -15.18
CA SER A 54 1.17 3.80 -13.74
C SER A 54 2.48 4.46 -13.32
N PHE A 55 2.53 5.10 -12.16
CA PHE A 55 3.75 5.73 -11.61
C PHE A 55 3.81 5.59 -10.08
N GLY A 56 4.94 5.15 -9.53
CA GLY A 56 5.14 4.99 -8.09
C GLY A 56 6.54 4.53 -7.69
N GLU A 57 6.68 4.00 -6.47
CA GLU A 57 7.93 3.44 -5.93
C GLU A 57 9.15 4.39 -5.97
N VAL A 58 8.92 5.69 -5.78
CA VAL A 58 9.96 6.70 -5.97
C VAL A 58 11.02 6.62 -4.87
N LYS A 59 12.30 6.65 -5.25
CA LYS A 59 13.44 6.77 -4.34
C LYS A 59 14.43 7.82 -4.83
N VAL A 60 15.00 8.57 -3.91
CA VAL A 60 16.05 9.57 -4.18
C VAL A 60 17.33 9.12 -3.50
N SER A 61 18.45 9.11 -4.22
CA SER A 61 19.76 8.82 -3.64
C SER A 61 20.32 10.08 -2.98
N SER A 62 20.61 10.01 -1.68
CA SER A 62 21.53 10.94 -1.01
C SER A 62 22.84 10.20 -0.75
N GLY A 63 23.97 10.89 -0.53
CA GLY A 63 25.30 10.26 -0.39
C GLY A 63 25.41 9.07 0.59
N SER A 64 24.44 8.86 1.48
CA SER A 64 24.32 7.72 2.42
C SER A 64 23.46 6.54 1.94
N GLY A 65 22.71 6.64 0.84
CA GLY A 65 21.82 5.59 0.35
C GLY A 65 20.57 6.08 -0.40
N TRP A 66 19.62 5.19 -0.63
CA TRP A 66 18.33 5.49 -1.25
C TRP A 66 17.25 5.74 -0.20
N ASN A 67 16.62 6.91 -0.25
CA ASN A 67 15.46 7.24 0.58
C ASN A 67 14.18 7.14 -0.23
N ARG A 68 13.10 6.65 0.38
CA ARG A 68 11.77 6.62 -0.25
C ARG A 68 11.21 8.04 -0.33
N LEU A 69 10.58 8.35 -1.46
CA LEU A 69 9.80 9.55 -1.67
C LEU A 69 8.35 9.14 -1.92
N TYR A 70 7.43 9.57 -1.07
CA TYR A 70 6.04 9.15 -1.15
C TYR A 70 5.24 9.99 -2.15
N LEU A 71 4.17 9.41 -2.69
CA LEU A 71 3.20 10.17 -3.47
C LEU A 71 2.29 10.97 -2.54
N SER A 72 1.89 12.18 -2.97
CA SER A 72 1.02 13.06 -2.18
C SER A 72 -0.32 12.40 -1.87
N SER A 73 -0.82 12.67 -0.66
CA SER A 73 -2.15 12.26 -0.19
C SER A 73 -3.30 13.14 -0.71
N ALA A 74 -3.02 14.07 -1.63
CA ALA A 74 -4.02 14.95 -2.24
C ALA A 74 -5.17 14.18 -2.93
N LEU A 75 -4.89 12.96 -3.41
CA LEU A 75 -5.89 12.01 -3.90
C LEU A 75 -6.00 10.83 -2.93
N LYS A 76 -7.20 10.56 -2.40
CA LYS A 76 -7.39 9.44 -1.45
C LYS A 76 -7.28 8.10 -2.17
N MET A 77 -6.97 7.06 -1.41
CA MET A 77 -6.92 5.69 -1.93
C MET A 77 -8.24 5.31 -2.61
N ASN A 78 -8.17 4.73 -3.81
CA ASN A 78 -9.31 4.37 -4.67
C ASN A 78 -10.18 5.55 -5.13
N GLU A 79 -9.82 6.79 -4.81
CA GLU A 79 -10.49 7.96 -5.37
C GLU A 79 -10.10 8.13 -6.84
N GLN A 80 -11.10 8.45 -7.66
CA GLN A 80 -10.93 8.70 -9.09
C GLN A 80 -11.25 10.17 -9.39
N LYS A 81 -10.44 10.80 -10.23
CA LYS A 81 -10.62 12.15 -10.75
C LYS A 81 -10.64 12.12 -12.27
N GLN A 82 -11.66 12.75 -12.82
CA GLN A 82 -11.74 12.99 -14.25
C GLN A 82 -10.92 14.25 -14.58
N GLY A 83 -10.05 14.16 -15.57
CA GLY A 83 -9.34 15.32 -16.10
C GLY A 83 -10.16 16.07 -17.15
N GLU A 84 -9.58 17.16 -17.61
CA GLU A 84 -10.15 18.02 -18.66
C GLU A 84 -10.34 17.27 -20.00
N GLN A 85 -11.37 17.65 -20.76
CA GLN A 85 -11.61 17.14 -22.10
C GLN A 85 -10.73 17.79 -23.17
N GLY A 86 -10.15 18.96 -22.88
CA GLY A 86 -9.31 19.73 -23.79
C GLY A 86 -8.03 19.02 -24.21
N GLN A 87 -7.42 19.54 -25.29
CA GLN A 87 -6.07 19.15 -25.71
C GLN A 87 -5.03 19.96 -24.92
N GLY A 88 -3.82 19.41 -24.81
CA GLY A 88 -2.72 19.97 -24.04
C GLY A 88 -2.47 19.23 -22.73
N GLU A 89 -1.82 19.92 -21.80
CA GLU A 89 -1.56 19.44 -20.44
C GLU A 89 -2.83 19.50 -19.59
N ASN A 90 -3.11 18.42 -18.85
CA ASN A 90 -4.30 18.35 -18.03
C ASN A 90 -4.07 19.06 -16.68
N THR A 91 -4.32 20.37 -16.64
CA THR A 91 -4.02 21.20 -15.47
C THR A 91 -4.82 20.82 -14.23
N GLN A 92 -6.05 20.32 -14.40
CA GLN A 92 -6.90 19.84 -13.31
C GLN A 92 -6.30 18.65 -12.54
N LEU A 93 -5.56 17.77 -13.22
CA LEU A 93 -4.95 16.59 -12.60
C LEU A 93 -3.63 16.90 -11.88
N LEU A 94 -2.90 17.96 -12.28
CA LEU A 94 -1.57 18.27 -11.77
C LEU A 94 -1.48 18.38 -10.24
N GLN A 95 -2.51 18.92 -9.59
CA GLN A 95 -2.57 19.04 -8.13
C GLN A 95 -2.59 17.69 -7.39
N TYR A 96 -3.07 16.64 -8.05
CA TYR A 96 -3.15 15.27 -7.53
C TYR A 96 -1.96 14.42 -7.94
N SER A 97 -1.27 14.80 -9.02
CA SER A 97 -0.21 14.05 -9.69
C SER A 97 1.20 14.30 -9.15
N ARG A 98 1.35 14.63 -7.86
CA ARG A 98 2.63 15.03 -7.27
C ARG A 98 3.14 14.14 -6.14
N SER A 99 4.46 14.05 -5.97
CA SER A 99 5.07 13.50 -4.77
C SER A 99 4.92 14.45 -3.58
N GLU A 100 5.30 13.98 -2.40
CA GLU A 100 5.70 14.85 -1.30
C GLU A 100 6.91 15.70 -1.69
N HIS A 101 7.14 16.79 -0.95
CA HIS A 101 8.32 17.61 -1.12
C HIS A 101 9.55 16.89 -0.59
N PHE A 102 10.71 17.16 -1.18
CA PHE A 102 12.01 16.69 -0.70
C PHE A 102 13.08 17.75 -0.95
N ILE A 103 14.16 17.67 -0.17
CA ILE A 103 15.33 18.51 -0.38
C ILE A 103 16.24 17.85 -1.42
N MET A 104 16.47 18.53 -2.53
CA MET A 104 17.37 18.09 -3.60
C MET A 104 18.80 17.91 -3.07
N PRO A 105 19.43 16.73 -3.26
CA PRO A 105 20.85 16.58 -2.98
C PRO A 105 21.69 17.35 -4.01
N ASP A 106 22.90 17.78 -3.62
CA ASP A 106 23.84 18.47 -4.53
C ASP A 106 24.21 17.63 -5.76
N SER A 107 24.24 16.31 -5.57
CA SER A 107 24.35 15.32 -6.63
C SER A 107 23.59 14.06 -6.23
N GLY A 108 22.98 13.40 -7.20
CA GLY A 108 22.23 12.18 -6.92
C GLY A 108 21.48 11.66 -8.13
N GLN A 109 20.76 10.58 -7.89
CA GLN A 109 19.88 9.93 -8.82
C GLN A 109 18.50 9.81 -8.19
N ILE A 110 17.52 9.66 -9.06
CA ILE A 110 16.16 9.32 -8.68
C ILE A 110 15.75 8.07 -9.43
N SER A 111 15.08 7.17 -8.73
CA SER A 111 14.52 5.96 -9.30
C SER A 111 13.03 5.90 -9.04
N TYR A 112 12.27 5.35 -9.99
CA TYR A 112 10.83 5.17 -9.87
C TYR A 112 10.37 4.02 -10.77
N TYR A 113 9.22 3.46 -10.41
CA TYR A 113 8.49 2.55 -11.26
C TYR A 113 7.52 3.35 -12.14
N ARG A 114 7.46 3.00 -13.42
CA ARG A 114 6.41 3.45 -14.33
C ARG A 114 6.07 2.44 -15.40
N GLU A 115 4.79 2.27 -15.69
CA GLU A 115 4.31 1.38 -16.74
C GLU A 115 3.48 2.18 -17.74
N LEU A 116 3.81 2.08 -19.02
CA LEU A 116 2.93 2.52 -20.10
C LEU A 116 2.39 1.28 -20.81
N SER A 117 1.08 1.19 -20.94
CA SER A 117 0.43 0.06 -21.59
C SER A 117 -0.78 0.50 -22.40
N VAL A 118 -1.12 -0.31 -23.38
CA VAL A 118 -2.33 -0.16 -24.20
C VAL A 118 -3.00 -1.52 -24.25
N SER A 119 -4.29 -1.54 -23.94
CA SER A 119 -5.09 -2.76 -23.99
C SER A 119 -6.37 -2.50 -24.78
N PRO A 120 -6.89 -3.51 -25.49
CA PRO A 120 -8.20 -3.43 -26.11
C PRO A 120 -9.27 -3.33 -25.01
N SER A 121 -10.31 -2.53 -25.26
CA SER A 121 -11.52 -2.53 -24.44
C SER A 121 -12.54 -3.42 -25.16
N PRO A 122 -12.97 -4.55 -24.57
CA PRO A 122 -13.95 -5.42 -25.19
C PRO A 122 -15.33 -4.76 -25.10
N CYS A 123 -15.62 -3.84 -26.02
CA CYS A 123 -16.96 -3.34 -26.19
C CYS A 123 -17.73 -4.35 -27.05
N GLY A 124 -18.26 -5.39 -26.40
CA GLY A 124 -19.19 -6.35 -27.01
C GLY A 124 -18.60 -7.36 -28.01
N ILE A 125 -17.29 -7.35 -28.24
CA ILE A 125 -16.60 -8.39 -29.00
C ILE A 125 -15.68 -9.10 -28.01
N PHE A 126 -16.14 -10.23 -27.48
CA PHE A 126 -15.20 -11.29 -27.13
C PHE A 126 -14.49 -11.59 -28.44
N ILE A 127 -13.22 -11.22 -28.54
CA ILE A 127 -12.38 -11.84 -29.54
C ILE A 127 -12.35 -13.30 -29.08
N ASP A 128 -13.21 -14.11 -29.70
CA ASP A 128 -13.21 -15.55 -29.59
C ASP A 128 -11.95 -16.03 -30.31
N ASP A 129 -10.79 -15.68 -29.75
CA ASP A 129 -9.56 -16.36 -30.03
C ASP A 129 -9.81 -17.76 -29.46
N GLY A 130 -10.10 -18.72 -30.32
CA GLY A 130 -10.34 -20.13 -29.99
C GLY A 130 -9.13 -20.82 -29.37
N GLY A 131 -8.61 -20.26 -28.29
CA GLY A 131 -7.50 -20.71 -27.46
C GLY A 131 -7.94 -20.58 -26.01
N SER A 132 -8.30 -21.73 -25.44
CA SER A 132 -8.40 -22.01 -24.00
C SER A 132 -7.69 -21.00 -23.10
N GLY A 133 -8.42 -20.47 -22.11
CA GLY A 133 -7.93 -19.63 -21.02
C GLY A 133 -6.83 -20.28 -20.18
N GLY A 134 -5.62 -20.27 -20.72
CA GLY A 134 -4.39 -20.45 -19.97
C GLY A 134 -3.76 -19.09 -19.74
N ALA A 135 -3.20 -18.88 -18.56
CA ALA A 135 -2.33 -17.75 -18.22
C ALA A 135 -0.98 -17.83 -18.97
N GLY A 136 -1.01 -18.11 -20.27
CA GLY A 136 0.13 -18.12 -21.19
C GLY A 136 -0.04 -16.99 -22.19
N ASP A 137 1.07 -16.33 -22.51
CA ASP A 137 1.21 -15.43 -23.66
C ASP A 137 0.40 -14.12 -23.64
N GLY A 138 0.39 -13.42 -22.49
CA GLY A 138 0.02 -12.00 -22.36
C GLY A 138 0.93 -11.00 -23.13
N LEU A 139 1.67 -11.49 -24.13
CA LEU A 139 2.77 -10.79 -24.82
C LEU A 139 2.44 -10.40 -26.27
N GLY A 140 1.55 -11.12 -26.95
CA GLY A 140 1.12 -10.77 -28.32
C GLY A 140 0.08 -9.65 -28.36
N HIS A 141 -0.64 -9.44 -27.25
CA HIS A 141 -1.81 -8.57 -27.20
C HIS A 141 -1.55 -7.19 -26.59
N ALA A 142 -0.52 -7.02 -25.75
CA ALA A 142 -0.12 -5.70 -25.30
C ALA A 142 0.30 -4.87 -26.51
N TRP A 143 -0.26 -3.67 -26.67
CA TRP A 143 -0.15 -2.83 -27.88
C TRP A 143 -0.98 -3.27 -29.09
N LEU A 144 -1.47 -4.51 -29.17
CA LEU A 144 -2.38 -4.96 -30.24
C LEU A 144 -3.81 -4.54 -29.90
N VAL A 145 -4.28 -3.48 -30.54
CA VAL A 145 -5.63 -2.92 -30.32
C VAL A 145 -6.48 -2.86 -31.57
N GLY A 146 -5.90 -3.17 -32.74
CA GLY A 146 -6.57 -3.03 -34.03
C GLY A 146 -6.41 -1.63 -34.62
N GLN A 147 -6.57 -1.53 -35.93
CA GLN A 147 -6.44 -0.27 -36.67
C GLN A 147 -7.43 0.78 -36.17
N ASN A 148 -6.95 2.02 -36.11
CA ASN A 148 -7.75 3.22 -35.83
C ASN A 148 -8.49 3.18 -34.47
N LYS A 149 -7.91 2.55 -33.45
CA LYS A 149 -8.50 2.47 -32.10
C LYS A 149 -7.92 3.47 -31.12
N ILE A 150 -6.71 3.97 -31.39
CA ILE A 150 -6.07 5.07 -30.69
C ILE A 150 -6.14 6.28 -31.60
N THR A 151 -7.12 7.15 -31.35
CA THR A 151 -7.38 8.37 -32.15
C THR A 151 -6.69 9.61 -31.58
N ASP A 152 -6.04 9.49 -30.43
CA ASP A 152 -5.34 10.57 -29.74
C ASP A 152 -3.87 10.22 -29.52
N LYS A 153 -3.01 11.23 -29.58
CA LYS A 153 -1.63 11.13 -29.08
C LYS A 153 -1.64 11.45 -27.60
N THR A 154 -1.31 10.46 -26.77
CA THR A 154 -1.28 10.58 -25.30
C THR A 154 0.16 10.54 -24.81
N GLU A 155 0.53 11.43 -23.88
CA GLU A 155 1.88 11.52 -23.31
C GLU A 155 1.83 11.68 -21.79
N PHE A 156 2.78 11.09 -21.09
CA PHE A 156 2.98 11.24 -19.65
C PHE A 156 4.40 11.71 -19.41
N VAL A 157 4.52 12.91 -18.82
CA VAL A 157 5.81 13.58 -18.60
C VAL A 157 6.09 13.62 -17.11
N VAL A 158 7.22 13.06 -16.66
CA VAL A 158 7.67 13.15 -15.27
C VAL A 158 8.56 14.37 -15.13
N GLN A 159 8.13 15.35 -14.35
CA GLN A 159 8.79 16.62 -14.13
C GLN A 159 9.34 16.70 -12.71
N LEU A 160 10.51 17.31 -12.56
CA LEU A 160 11.05 17.79 -11.30
C LEU A 160 10.72 19.28 -11.17
N ILE A 161 10.00 19.66 -10.13
CA ILE A 161 9.46 21.01 -9.97
C ILE A 161 9.96 21.61 -8.65
N ARG A 162 10.42 22.86 -8.69
CA ARG A 162 10.80 23.61 -7.50
C ARG A 162 9.56 24.04 -6.72
N ALA A 163 9.56 23.80 -5.41
CA ALA A 163 8.41 24.04 -4.57
C ALA A 163 8.05 25.53 -4.42
N SER A 164 9.04 26.42 -4.41
CA SER A 164 8.84 27.84 -4.10
C SER A 164 8.08 28.63 -5.17
N ASP A 165 8.22 28.25 -6.45
CA ASP A 165 7.68 29.01 -7.58
C ASP A 165 7.10 28.14 -8.69
N SER A 166 7.01 26.82 -8.47
CA SER A 166 6.50 25.84 -9.44
C SER A 166 7.25 25.84 -10.78
N VAL A 167 8.49 26.31 -10.81
CA VAL A 167 9.33 26.21 -12.01
C VAL A 167 9.78 24.76 -12.23
N VAL A 168 9.60 24.27 -13.45
CA VAL A 168 10.13 22.97 -13.89
C VAL A 168 11.66 23.06 -13.97
N LEU A 169 12.34 22.33 -13.09
CA LEU A 169 13.80 22.26 -13.04
C LEU A 169 14.35 21.29 -14.09
N ALA A 170 13.65 20.18 -14.32
CA ALA A 170 14.01 19.19 -15.33
C ALA A 170 12.80 18.33 -15.74
N VAL A 171 12.86 17.81 -16.97
CA VAL A 171 12.01 16.69 -17.42
C VAL A 171 12.82 15.41 -17.26
N LEU A 172 12.38 14.53 -16.36
CA LEU A 172 13.06 13.28 -16.04
C LEU A 172 12.61 12.13 -16.95
N ASP A 173 11.37 12.16 -17.41
CA ASP A 173 10.83 11.17 -18.34
C ASP A 173 9.77 11.79 -19.25
N SER A 174 9.65 11.24 -20.45
CA SER A 174 8.46 11.43 -21.29
C SER A 174 8.21 10.16 -22.08
N VAL A 175 7.03 9.58 -21.92
CA VAL A 175 6.60 8.39 -22.66
C VAL A 175 5.17 8.58 -23.16
N GLY A 176 4.86 8.03 -24.33
CA GLY A 176 3.54 8.21 -24.90
C GLY A 176 3.18 7.22 -26.00
N VAL A 177 1.94 7.35 -26.45
CA VAL A 177 1.33 6.55 -27.51
C VAL A 177 0.86 7.49 -28.61
N LYS A 178 1.20 7.19 -29.86
CA LYS A 178 0.73 7.89 -31.05
C LYS A 178 -0.58 7.29 -31.53
N GLN A 179 -1.27 8.03 -32.38
CA GLN A 179 -2.41 7.53 -33.13
C GLN A 179 -2.02 6.32 -33.99
N ASN A 180 -2.95 5.38 -34.20
CA ASN A 180 -2.69 4.16 -34.98
C ASN A 180 -3.65 3.94 -36.18
N PRO A 181 -3.80 4.91 -37.10
CA PRO A 181 -4.81 4.84 -38.17
C PRO A 181 -4.67 3.63 -39.09
N LEU A 182 -3.45 3.11 -39.28
CA LEU A 182 -3.14 2.07 -40.28
C LEU A 182 -2.52 0.79 -39.67
N SER A 183 -2.32 0.74 -38.36
CA SER A 183 -1.62 -0.36 -37.70
C SER A 183 -2.50 -1.04 -36.65
N ASN A 184 -2.50 -2.37 -36.62
CA ASN A 184 -3.10 -3.12 -35.52
C ASN A 184 -2.39 -2.91 -34.19
N TYR A 185 -1.13 -2.46 -34.23
CA TYR A 185 -0.33 -2.12 -33.07
C TYR A 185 -0.33 -0.62 -32.81
N ALA A 186 -0.49 -0.22 -31.55
CA ALA A 186 -0.37 1.15 -31.08
C ALA A 186 1.13 1.58 -31.04
N PRO A 187 1.55 2.58 -31.82
CA PRO A 187 2.94 3.02 -31.82
C PRO A 187 3.25 3.82 -30.56
N TYR A 188 4.24 3.39 -29.79
CA TYR A 188 4.75 4.13 -28.64
C TYR A 188 5.94 5.04 -29.00
N TYR A 189 6.28 5.97 -28.12
CA TYR A 189 7.46 6.83 -28.24
C TYR A 189 7.92 7.31 -26.86
N GLY A 190 9.08 7.96 -26.83
CA GLY A 190 9.66 8.52 -25.62
C GLY A 190 10.80 7.69 -25.06
N THR A 191 11.16 7.95 -23.80
CA THR A 191 12.34 7.37 -23.17
C THR A 191 12.08 5.93 -22.74
N THR A 192 12.51 4.96 -23.56
CA THR A 192 12.41 3.51 -23.30
C THR A 192 11.05 3.09 -22.70
N PRO A 193 9.92 3.36 -23.38
CA PRO A 193 8.56 3.21 -22.81
C PRO A 193 8.20 1.79 -22.36
N ASN A 194 8.99 0.80 -22.78
CA ASN A 194 8.95 -0.59 -22.33
C ASN A 194 9.69 -0.85 -21.02
N HIS A 195 10.59 0.00 -20.53
CA HIS A 195 11.31 -0.22 -19.26
C HIS A 195 10.49 0.22 -18.06
N PHE A 196 10.25 -0.66 -17.09
CA PHE A 196 9.39 -0.30 -15.95
C PHE A 196 10.12 0.42 -14.83
N LYS A 197 11.33 -0.02 -14.51
CA LYS A 197 12.18 0.63 -13.52
C LYS A 197 13.06 1.66 -14.21
N THR A 198 12.91 2.90 -13.79
CA THR A 198 13.63 4.03 -14.37
C THR A 198 14.60 4.63 -13.36
N ILE A 199 15.81 4.95 -13.80
CA ILE A 199 16.82 5.69 -13.02
C ILE A 199 17.25 6.91 -13.83
N ARG A 200 17.30 8.08 -13.19
CA ARG A 200 17.72 9.35 -13.80
C ARG A 200 18.68 10.08 -12.88
N VAL A 201 19.66 10.76 -13.47
CA VAL A 201 20.54 11.67 -12.74
C VAL A 201 19.79 12.97 -12.48
N LEU A 202 19.86 13.47 -11.24
CA LEU A 202 19.27 14.77 -10.88
C LEU A 202 20.10 15.92 -11.47
N PRO A 203 19.47 17.03 -11.90
CA PRO A 203 20.19 18.19 -12.43
C PRO A 203 21.07 18.83 -11.35
N GLN A 204 22.28 19.24 -11.73
CA GLN A 204 23.23 19.93 -10.86
C GLN A 204 22.84 21.40 -10.66
N GLY A 205 23.34 22.03 -9.59
CA GLY A 205 23.12 23.46 -9.30
C GLY A 205 21.83 23.77 -8.54
N TYR A 206 21.01 22.75 -8.23
CA TYR A 206 19.78 22.87 -7.44
C TYR A 206 19.89 22.19 -6.06
N GLY A 207 21.09 21.95 -5.58
CA GLY A 207 21.32 21.40 -4.25
C GLY A 207 20.66 22.24 -3.15
N ASN A 208 20.10 21.57 -2.14
CA ASN A 208 19.33 22.18 -1.05
C ASN A 208 18.04 22.91 -1.48
N THR A 209 17.61 22.75 -2.74
CA THR A 209 16.32 23.28 -3.20
C THR A 209 15.20 22.32 -2.81
N GLU A 210 14.14 22.82 -2.18
CA GLU A 210 12.92 22.04 -1.97
C GLU A 210 12.20 21.83 -3.31
N ALA A 211 11.94 20.57 -3.66
CA ALA A 211 11.35 20.17 -4.93
C ALA A 211 10.34 19.03 -4.73
N TYR A 212 9.53 18.77 -5.76
CA TYR A 212 8.65 17.61 -5.83
C TYR A 212 8.64 17.05 -7.26
N LEU A 213 8.25 15.79 -7.41
CA LEU A 213 7.94 15.21 -8.70
C LEU A 213 6.49 15.46 -9.06
N GLN A 214 6.21 15.69 -10.34
CA GLN A 214 4.86 15.75 -10.88
C GLN A 214 4.77 14.97 -12.18
N VAL A 215 3.69 14.19 -12.34
CA VAL A 215 3.33 13.59 -13.63
C VAL A 215 2.38 14.54 -14.34
N SER A 216 2.78 15.01 -15.51
CA SER A 216 1.96 15.83 -16.40
C SER A 216 1.37 14.95 -17.50
N PRO A 217 0.09 14.53 -17.40
CA PRO A 217 -0.61 13.87 -18.49
C PRO A 217 -0.99 14.88 -19.58
N ARG A 218 -0.72 14.53 -20.84
CA ARG A 218 -0.95 15.40 -22.01
C ARG A 218 -1.65 14.66 -23.13
N ARG A 219 -2.45 15.42 -23.87
CA ARG A 219 -3.19 14.97 -25.05
C ARG A 219 -2.98 15.93 -26.21
N TYR A 220 -2.98 15.43 -27.43
CA TYR A 220 -2.77 16.28 -28.61
C TYR A 220 -3.85 16.11 -29.69
N GLY A 221 -4.87 15.31 -29.40
CA GLY A 221 -5.96 14.99 -30.31
C GLY A 221 -7.27 14.70 -29.56
N PRO A 222 -8.34 14.41 -30.29
CA PRO A 222 -9.64 14.13 -29.72
C PRO A 222 -9.68 12.73 -29.07
N THR A 223 -10.24 12.67 -27.86
CA THR A 223 -10.62 11.43 -27.18
C THR A 223 -12.00 11.64 -26.56
N PRO A 224 -12.91 10.65 -26.58
CA PRO A 224 -14.28 10.86 -26.11
C PRO A 224 -14.37 11.12 -24.61
N TYR A 225 -13.46 10.54 -23.82
CA TYR A 225 -13.59 10.45 -22.36
C TYR A 225 -12.52 11.21 -21.56
N GLY A 226 -11.60 11.91 -22.21
CA GLY A 226 -10.44 12.52 -21.55
C GLY A 226 -9.49 11.52 -20.88
N ILE A 227 -8.57 12.07 -20.07
CA ILE A 227 -7.74 11.27 -19.16
C ILE A 227 -8.39 11.28 -17.78
N ASP A 228 -8.62 10.10 -17.20
CA ASP A 228 -8.95 9.93 -15.79
C ASP A 228 -7.73 9.47 -15.00
N MET A 229 -7.72 9.77 -13.71
CA MET A 229 -6.67 9.38 -12.75
C MET A 229 -7.31 8.72 -11.54
N LYS A 230 -6.70 7.67 -11.01
CA LYS A 230 -6.99 7.14 -9.67
C LYS A 230 -5.71 6.86 -8.90
N MET A 231 -5.84 6.82 -7.57
CA MET A 231 -4.80 6.30 -6.70
C MET A 231 -5.12 4.86 -6.34
N TYR A 232 -4.15 3.96 -6.48
CA TYR A 232 -4.27 2.59 -5.95
C TYR A 232 -3.01 2.19 -5.19
N SER A 233 -3.09 1.09 -4.44
CA SER A 233 -1.94 0.46 -3.80
C SER A 233 -1.76 -0.96 -4.28
N SER A 234 -0.52 -1.35 -4.58
CA SER A 234 -0.17 -2.74 -4.84
C SER A 234 0.15 -3.47 -3.54
N TRP A 235 -0.05 -4.79 -3.51
CA TRP A 235 0.30 -5.62 -2.36
C TRP A 235 1.81 -5.93 -2.29
N ILE A 236 2.53 -5.70 -3.38
CA ILE A 236 3.98 -5.86 -3.52
C ILE A 236 4.52 -4.83 -4.53
N SER A 237 5.81 -4.49 -4.46
CA SER A 237 6.47 -3.64 -5.45
C SER A 237 6.30 -4.18 -6.86
N ASN A 238 5.59 -3.43 -7.70
CA ASN A 238 5.43 -3.71 -9.13
C ASN A 238 6.78 -3.77 -9.84
N SER A 239 7.80 -3.01 -9.43
CA SER A 239 9.15 -3.14 -9.99
C SER A 239 9.85 -4.47 -9.71
N THR A 240 9.31 -5.29 -8.78
CA THR A 240 9.79 -6.65 -8.52
C THR A 240 9.02 -7.70 -9.31
N ILE A 241 7.71 -7.50 -9.52
CA ILE A 241 6.88 -8.43 -10.31
C ILE A 241 7.17 -8.27 -11.80
N PHE A 242 7.30 -7.02 -12.24
CA PHE A 242 7.32 -6.67 -13.65
C PHE A 242 8.69 -6.10 -13.99
N GLU A 243 9.50 -6.89 -14.69
CA GLU A 243 10.72 -6.41 -15.35
C GLU A 243 10.62 -6.67 -16.86
N ARG A 244 10.91 -5.63 -17.64
CA ARG A 244 11.02 -5.65 -19.10
C ARG A 244 12.43 -5.18 -19.44
N ASP A 245 13.16 -5.99 -20.20
CA ASP A 245 14.38 -5.57 -20.89
C ASP A 245 14.08 -5.50 -22.40
N ASP A 246 14.77 -4.61 -23.11
CA ASP A 246 14.64 -4.37 -24.55
C ASP A 246 14.82 -5.64 -25.41
N THR A 247 15.46 -6.67 -24.84
CA THR A 247 15.79 -7.91 -25.55
C THR A 247 14.89 -9.10 -25.19
N THR A 248 14.19 -9.04 -24.05
CA THR A 248 13.41 -10.16 -23.54
C THR A 248 12.00 -9.71 -23.18
N GLN A 249 11.02 -10.42 -23.71
CA GLN A 249 9.60 -10.26 -23.42
C GLN A 249 9.32 -10.08 -21.92
N VAL A 250 8.15 -9.52 -21.56
CA VAL A 250 7.72 -9.41 -20.14
C VAL A 250 7.95 -10.73 -19.43
N TRP A 251 8.82 -10.70 -18.42
CA TRP A 251 8.90 -11.80 -17.47
C TRP A 251 7.75 -11.58 -16.49
N GLY A 252 6.56 -12.07 -16.85
CA GLY A 252 5.57 -12.38 -15.84
C GLY A 252 6.18 -13.42 -14.90
N LEU A 253 5.83 -13.36 -13.62
CA LEU A 253 6.28 -14.37 -12.66
C LEU A 253 5.80 -15.75 -13.14
N THR A 254 6.72 -16.69 -13.27
CA THR A 254 6.37 -18.10 -13.47
C THR A 254 5.56 -18.61 -12.26
N PRO A 255 4.76 -19.67 -12.40
CA PRO A 255 4.02 -20.24 -11.26
C PRO A 255 4.91 -20.58 -10.06
N ALA A 256 6.15 -21.05 -10.30
CA ALA A 256 7.11 -21.34 -9.24
C ALA A 256 7.58 -20.05 -8.53
N GLN A 257 7.80 -18.97 -9.27
CA GLN A 257 8.18 -17.69 -8.71
C GLN A 257 7.04 -17.01 -7.95
N ASN A 258 5.81 -17.07 -8.46
CA ASN A 258 4.62 -16.65 -7.72
C ASN A 258 4.54 -17.36 -6.38
N LYS A 259 4.69 -18.69 -6.36
CA LYS A 259 4.69 -19.47 -5.12
C LYS A 259 5.77 -19.04 -4.12
N ILE A 260 6.97 -18.71 -4.58
CA ILE A 260 8.05 -18.21 -3.70
C ILE A 260 7.66 -16.85 -3.11
N ILE A 261 7.13 -15.94 -3.93
CA ILE A 261 6.70 -14.61 -3.49
C ILE A 261 5.54 -14.73 -2.50
N ASP A 262 4.57 -15.59 -2.76
CA ASP A 262 3.45 -15.86 -1.85
C ASP A 262 3.95 -16.39 -0.50
N GLN A 263 4.91 -17.32 -0.51
CA GLN A 263 5.52 -17.84 0.71
C GLN A 263 6.30 -16.76 1.48
N GLN A 264 7.04 -15.90 0.79
CA GLN A 264 7.76 -14.78 1.41
C GLN A 264 6.79 -13.75 2.00
N TYR A 265 5.73 -13.41 1.26
CA TYR A 265 4.68 -12.50 1.71
C TYR A 265 3.99 -13.05 2.95
N PHE A 266 3.58 -14.31 2.90
CA PHE A 266 2.95 -15.01 4.02
C PHE A 266 3.85 -15.02 5.26
N ALA A 267 5.13 -15.36 5.11
CA ALA A 267 6.09 -15.35 6.22
C ALA A 267 6.25 -13.96 6.85
N GLN A 268 6.26 -12.89 6.04
CA GLN A 268 6.34 -11.52 6.55
C GLN A 268 5.04 -11.09 7.24
N ILE A 269 3.88 -11.53 6.74
CA ILE A 269 2.60 -11.31 7.41
C ILE A 269 2.58 -12.00 8.76
N LEU A 270 3.00 -13.26 8.86
CA LEU A 270 3.10 -13.95 10.15
C LEU A 270 4.04 -13.20 11.10
N SER A 271 5.21 -12.76 10.63
CA SER A 271 6.14 -11.98 11.46
C SER A 271 5.53 -10.67 11.97
N TYR A 272 4.79 -9.97 11.12
CA TYR A 272 4.06 -8.75 11.51
C TYR A 272 2.96 -9.05 12.53
N TYR A 273 2.12 -10.05 12.27
CA TYR A 273 1.04 -10.46 13.16
C TYR A 273 1.57 -10.93 14.52
N ASP A 274 2.65 -11.73 14.52
CA ASP A 274 3.35 -12.13 15.75
C ASP A 274 3.88 -10.92 16.53
N SER A 275 4.48 -9.96 15.83
CA SER A 275 4.99 -8.73 16.46
C SER A 275 3.86 -7.92 17.11
N VAL A 276 2.75 -7.72 16.41
CA VAL A 276 1.60 -6.97 16.92
C VAL A 276 0.94 -7.73 18.07
N LYS A 277 0.72 -9.04 17.91
CA LYS A 277 0.14 -9.91 18.95
C LYS A 277 1.00 -9.96 20.20
N THR A 278 2.32 -10.03 20.05
CA THR A 278 3.28 -10.00 21.17
C THR A 278 3.24 -8.66 21.90
N ALA A 279 3.13 -7.56 21.15
CA ALA A 279 3.20 -6.23 21.73
C ALA A 279 1.87 -5.74 22.33
N THR A 280 0.75 -6.18 21.77
CA THR A 280 -0.59 -5.65 22.11
C THR A 280 -1.50 -6.69 22.76
N GLY A 281 -1.16 -7.97 22.71
CA GLY A 281 -2.04 -9.06 23.14
C GLY A 281 -3.15 -9.39 22.15
N HIS A 282 -3.28 -8.68 21.02
CA HIS A 282 -4.34 -8.86 20.02
C HIS A 282 -3.78 -8.90 18.59
N LEU A 283 -4.48 -9.57 17.68
CA LEU A 283 -4.17 -9.50 16.23
C LEU A 283 -4.65 -8.17 15.62
N PRO A 284 -3.97 -7.65 14.58
CA PRO A 284 -4.42 -6.47 13.87
C PRO A 284 -5.77 -6.72 13.15
N TYR A 285 -6.60 -5.68 13.05
CA TYR A 285 -7.96 -5.74 12.49
C TYR A 285 -8.01 -6.00 10.95
N GLU A 286 -6.89 -5.91 10.24
CA GLU A 286 -6.86 -6.00 8.77
C GLU A 286 -6.70 -7.44 8.23
N GLY A 287 -7.82 -8.15 8.08
CA GLY A 287 -8.17 -9.06 6.97
C GLY A 287 -7.11 -9.98 6.33
N ALA A 288 -6.12 -10.52 7.05
CA ALA A 288 -5.18 -11.49 6.48
C ALA A 288 -5.88 -12.73 5.88
N GLU A 289 -7.05 -13.09 6.44
CA GLU A 289 -7.90 -14.18 5.95
C GLU A 289 -8.30 -14.02 4.47
N LEU A 290 -8.42 -12.78 3.96
CA LEU A 290 -8.79 -12.51 2.56
C LEU A 290 -7.61 -12.64 1.58
N LEU A 291 -6.37 -12.67 2.07
CA LEU A 291 -5.17 -12.67 1.25
C LEU A 291 -4.70 -14.07 0.88
N PHE A 292 -5.19 -15.11 1.57
CA PHE A 292 -4.69 -16.48 1.44
C PHE A 292 -5.82 -17.45 1.12
N SER A 293 -6.46 -17.24 -0.04
CA SER A 293 -7.50 -18.15 -0.57
C SER A 293 -6.96 -19.52 -1.03
N SER A 294 -5.70 -19.85 -0.73
CA SER A 294 -5.18 -21.21 -0.88
C SER A 294 -5.32 -21.95 0.45
N ASP A 295 -6.02 -23.08 0.43
CA ASP A 295 -6.41 -23.84 1.62
C ASP A 295 -5.24 -24.08 2.59
N SER A 296 -4.01 -24.28 2.10
CA SER A 296 -2.86 -24.58 2.96
C SER A 296 -2.31 -23.39 3.74
N LEU A 297 -2.27 -22.18 3.17
CA LEU A 297 -1.70 -21.00 3.87
C LEU A 297 -2.71 -20.42 4.84
N GLY A 298 -3.99 -20.37 4.46
CA GLY A 298 -5.09 -20.05 5.37
C GLY A 298 -5.09 -20.97 6.57
N GLN A 299 -5.02 -22.30 6.37
CA GLN A 299 -4.93 -23.25 7.48
C GLN A 299 -3.70 -23.04 8.37
N ILE A 300 -2.53 -22.68 7.82
CA ILE A 300 -1.35 -22.38 8.67
C ILE A 300 -1.59 -21.14 9.52
N PHE A 301 -2.19 -20.10 8.95
CA PHE A 301 -2.55 -18.88 9.67
C PHE A 301 -3.57 -19.18 10.78
N ASP A 302 -4.65 -19.88 10.43
CA ASP A 302 -5.69 -20.28 11.36
C ASP A 302 -5.12 -21.15 12.48
N ASN A 303 -4.36 -22.19 12.15
CA ASN A 303 -3.70 -23.04 13.14
C ASN A 303 -2.68 -22.29 14.01
N ARG A 304 -2.11 -21.17 13.54
CA ARG A 304 -1.16 -20.38 14.33
C ARG A 304 -1.87 -19.47 15.32
N TYR A 305 -3.00 -18.87 14.92
CA TYR A 305 -3.62 -17.78 15.66
C TYR A 305 -4.99 -18.09 16.22
N TYR A 306 -5.63 -19.18 15.81
CA TYR A 306 -6.98 -19.55 16.23
C TYR A 306 -7.10 -21.02 16.68
N ASP A 307 -7.87 -21.29 17.72
CA ASP A 307 -8.36 -22.64 18.03
C ASP A 307 -9.72 -22.83 17.35
N GLN A 308 -9.93 -23.98 16.73
CA GLN A 308 -11.18 -24.31 16.06
C GLN A 308 -12.10 -25.06 17.02
N HIS A 309 -13.36 -24.64 17.07
CA HIS A 309 -14.41 -25.25 17.89
C HIS A 309 -15.56 -25.74 17.02
N THR A 310 -16.25 -26.78 17.47
CA THR A 310 -17.44 -27.31 16.79
C THR A 310 -18.61 -27.37 17.76
N GLU A 311 -19.67 -26.63 17.45
CA GLU A 311 -20.93 -26.66 18.20
C GLU A 311 -21.64 -28.02 18.04
N PRO A 312 -22.55 -28.41 18.96
CA PRO A 312 -23.33 -29.65 18.85
C PRO A 312 -24.17 -29.78 17.57
N ASN A 313 -24.49 -28.66 16.92
CA ASN A 313 -25.21 -28.60 15.63
C ASN A 313 -24.29 -28.79 14.41
N GLY A 314 -22.98 -29.00 14.62
CA GLY A 314 -21.96 -29.15 13.57
C GLY A 314 -21.37 -27.84 13.06
N ARG A 315 -21.77 -26.68 13.60
CA ARG A 315 -21.22 -25.38 13.21
C ARG A 315 -19.80 -25.19 13.76
N VAL A 316 -18.90 -24.73 12.91
CA VAL A 316 -17.51 -24.44 13.27
C VAL A 316 -17.33 -22.95 13.56
N TYR A 317 -16.57 -22.61 14.61
CA TYR A 317 -16.13 -21.24 14.94
C TYR A 317 -14.67 -21.23 15.44
N TYR A 318 -14.02 -20.07 15.54
CA TYR A 318 -12.56 -19.93 15.66
C TYR A 318 -12.11 -18.91 16.72
N THR A 319 -11.50 -19.37 17.83
CA THR A 319 -11.08 -18.52 18.96
C THR A 319 -9.67 -18.05 18.77
N GLU A 320 -9.38 -16.75 18.87
CA GLU A 320 -8.00 -16.29 18.88
C GLU A 320 -7.19 -16.95 20.03
N LYS A 321 -6.09 -17.63 19.71
CA LYS A 321 -5.22 -18.31 20.66
C LYS A 321 -4.64 -17.31 21.67
N SER A 322 -4.72 -17.66 22.94
CA SER A 322 -4.03 -16.96 24.01
C SER A 322 -2.56 -17.41 24.06
N GLY A 323 -1.63 -16.67 23.45
CA GLY A 323 -0.27 -17.21 23.25
C GLY A 323 0.87 -16.27 22.88
N PHE A 324 0.95 -15.06 23.42
CA PHE A 324 2.22 -14.32 23.63
C PHE A 324 2.01 -13.32 24.78
N SER A 325 1.88 -13.83 26.00
CA SER A 325 1.78 -12.99 27.20
C SER A 325 3.20 -12.71 27.73
N LYS A 326 3.59 -11.43 27.78
CA LYS A 326 4.29 -10.95 28.97
C LYS A 326 3.19 -10.76 30.02
N ASN A 327 3.12 -11.68 30.97
CA ASN A 327 2.20 -11.71 32.12
C ASN A 327 1.13 -10.62 32.15
N ALA A 328 -0.01 -10.89 31.52
CA ALA A 328 -1.31 -10.33 31.84
C ALA A 328 -2.37 -11.32 31.34
N SER A 329 -3.28 -11.68 32.24
CA SER A 329 -4.18 -12.84 32.22
C SER A 329 -5.26 -12.78 31.12
N ASN A 330 -5.52 -13.95 30.52
CA ASN A 330 -6.17 -14.16 29.22
C ASN A 330 -7.70 -13.90 29.13
N GLU A 331 -8.11 -13.33 27.99
CA GLU A 331 -9.47 -13.28 27.46
C GLU A 331 -9.81 -14.49 26.54
N PRO A 332 -11.09 -14.87 26.37
CA PRO A 332 -11.62 -15.57 25.22
C PRO A 332 -12.44 -14.65 24.28
N GLU A 333 -12.11 -14.77 22.99
CA GLU A 333 -12.92 -14.78 21.77
C GLU A 333 -14.28 -14.04 21.59
N ARG A 334 -14.33 -13.37 20.41
CA ARG A 334 -15.44 -13.00 19.51
C ARG A 334 -16.81 -13.73 19.68
N SER A 335 -17.86 -12.93 19.90
CA SER A 335 -19.09 -12.99 19.08
C SER A 335 -19.97 -11.76 19.28
N SER A 336 -20.35 -11.16 18.16
CA SER A 336 -21.53 -10.33 17.96
C SER A 336 -21.63 -9.00 18.73
N VAL A 337 -21.80 -7.95 17.94
CA VAL A 337 -22.47 -6.70 18.29
C VAL A 337 -23.68 -7.00 19.20
N LYS A 338 -23.53 -6.77 20.52
CA LYS A 338 -24.58 -6.41 21.49
C LYS A 338 -23.96 -6.08 22.86
N ASN A 339 -23.89 -4.79 23.15
CA ASN A 339 -23.96 -4.17 24.48
C ASN A 339 -22.94 -4.63 25.56
N GLY A 340 -21.74 -4.05 25.53
CA GLY A 340 -21.01 -3.70 26.76
C GLY A 340 -20.47 -4.84 27.64
N ILE A 341 -20.18 -6.03 27.10
CA ILE A 341 -19.59 -7.16 27.84
C ILE A 341 -18.16 -7.43 27.35
N VAL A 342 -17.20 -7.54 28.28
CA VAL A 342 -15.84 -8.06 28.12
C VAL A 342 -15.78 -9.42 28.80
N CYS A 343 -15.51 -10.48 28.05
CA CYS A 343 -15.33 -11.80 28.63
C CYS A 343 -13.83 -12.06 28.85
N ALA A 344 -13.49 -12.57 30.04
CA ALA A 344 -12.14 -13.05 30.36
C ALA A 344 -12.21 -14.35 31.19
N ASN A 345 -11.42 -15.38 30.84
CA ASN A 345 -11.37 -16.69 31.51
C ASN A 345 -12.74 -17.29 31.90
N ASN A 346 -13.69 -17.40 30.96
CA ASN A 346 -15.06 -17.90 31.21
C ASN A 346 -15.88 -17.08 32.23
N ILE A 347 -15.48 -15.85 32.54
CA ILE A 347 -16.23 -14.89 33.35
C ILE A 347 -16.49 -13.65 32.49
N CYS A 348 -17.72 -13.48 32.05
CA CYS A 348 -18.14 -12.28 31.35
C CYS A 348 -18.37 -11.15 32.36
N LYS A 349 -17.56 -10.08 32.23
CA LYS A 349 -17.72 -8.82 32.97
C LYS A 349 -18.30 -7.77 32.05
N LEU A 350 -19.00 -6.80 32.59
CA LEU A 350 -19.34 -5.62 31.80
C LEU A 350 -18.06 -4.82 31.50
N ARG A 351 -17.95 -4.19 30.32
CA ARG A 351 -16.89 -3.21 30.05
C ARG A 351 -16.87 -2.22 31.21
N ASP A 352 -15.69 -1.97 31.77
CA ASP A 352 -15.56 -0.94 32.81
C ASP A 352 -15.55 0.46 32.17
N ALA A 353 -15.01 0.57 30.95
CA ALA A 353 -15.06 1.77 30.13
C ALA A 353 -14.95 1.45 28.62
N GLN A 354 -15.26 2.42 27.78
CA GLN A 354 -15.17 2.35 26.32
C GLN A 354 -14.73 3.70 25.75
N ILE A 355 -13.76 3.71 24.85
CA ILE A 355 -13.41 4.88 24.04
C ILE A 355 -14.49 5.04 22.97
N GLU A 356 -15.24 6.13 23.03
CA GLU A 356 -16.31 6.45 22.07
C GLU A 356 -15.76 7.15 20.83
N SER A 357 -14.79 8.03 21.03
CA SER A 357 -14.20 8.81 19.94
C SER A 357 -12.87 9.42 20.33
N VAL A 358 -11.97 9.53 19.36
CA VAL A 358 -10.77 10.37 19.42
C VAL A 358 -10.90 11.46 18.35
N MET A 359 -10.99 12.73 18.76
CA MET A 359 -11.24 13.86 17.86
C MET A 359 -10.34 15.08 18.15
N PRO A 360 -9.76 15.76 17.15
CA PRO A 360 -9.84 15.41 15.73
C PRO A 360 -8.97 14.18 15.41
N ASN A 361 -9.38 13.42 14.39
CA ASN A 361 -8.62 12.30 13.83
C ASN A 361 -8.70 12.39 12.29
N PRO A 362 -7.66 12.90 11.61
CA PRO A 362 -6.31 13.11 12.12
C PRO A 362 -6.17 14.25 13.13
N SER A 363 -5.27 14.07 14.09
CA SER A 363 -4.89 15.07 15.08
C SER A 363 -3.64 15.84 14.66
N SER A 364 -3.65 17.16 14.88
CA SER A 364 -2.51 18.06 14.67
C SER A 364 -2.04 18.74 15.96
N GLY A 365 -2.50 18.26 17.12
CA GLY A 365 -2.23 18.92 18.42
C GLY A 365 -3.24 18.51 19.48
N ASN A 366 -4.02 19.47 19.98
CA ASN A 366 -4.99 19.20 21.04
C ASN A 366 -6.09 18.24 20.55
N THR A 367 -6.21 17.10 21.23
CA THR A 367 -7.12 15.99 20.89
C THR A 367 -7.99 15.67 22.08
N GLN A 368 -9.28 15.52 21.86
CA GLN A 368 -10.24 15.04 22.83
C GLN A 368 -10.47 13.54 22.65
N ILE A 369 -10.33 12.80 23.74
CA ILE A 369 -10.68 11.39 23.85
C ILE A 369 -11.95 11.33 24.69
N SER A 370 -13.05 10.88 24.10
CA SER A 370 -14.32 10.66 24.78
C SER A 370 -14.38 9.21 25.24
N ILE A 371 -14.61 8.98 26.53
CA ILE A 371 -14.65 7.66 27.15
C ILE A 371 -15.92 7.52 27.98
N THR A 372 -16.77 6.54 27.66
CA THR A 372 -17.90 6.16 28.50
C THR A 372 -17.43 5.13 29.52
N ALA A 373 -17.37 5.51 30.81
CA ALA A 373 -17.10 4.59 31.90
C ALA A 373 -18.42 4.06 32.49
N TYR A 374 -18.57 2.74 32.57
CA TYR A 374 -19.79 2.10 33.09
C TYR A 374 -19.80 2.01 34.62
N LYS A 375 -18.64 2.21 35.25
CA LYS A 375 -18.45 2.41 36.70
C LYS A 375 -17.35 3.44 36.95
N GLU A 376 -17.24 3.94 38.17
CA GLU A 376 -16.12 4.79 38.55
C GLU A 376 -14.81 3.99 38.60
N MET A 377 -13.73 4.56 38.05
CA MET A 377 -12.42 3.91 37.95
C MET A 377 -11.30 4.87 38.38
N SER A 378 -10.58 4.53 39.45
CA SER A 378 -9.37 5.24 39.89
C SER A 378 -8.13 4.77 39.12
N ASN A 379 -7.13 5.65 39.03
CA ASN A 379 -5.81 5.36 38.45
C ASN A 379 -5.84 4.80 37.02
N VAL A 380 -6.78 5.28 36.20
CA VAL A 380 -6.82 4.97 34.78
C VAL A 380 -5.66 5.68 34.09
N ALA A 381 -5.00 5.00 33.15
CA ALA A 381 -3.96 5.58 32.31
C ALA A 381 -4.34 5.45 30.84
N ILE A 382 -4.17 6.53 30.07
CA ILE A 382 -4.21 6.46 28.62
C ILE A 382 -2.78 6.50 28.10
N GLU A 383 -2.44 5.51 27.30
CA GLU A 383 -1.09 5.28 26.82
C GLU A 383 -1.07 5.24 25.29
N ILE A 384 0.05 5.69 24.71
CA ILE A 384 0.22 5.77 23.26
C ILE A 384 1.34 4.84 22.80
N TYR A 385 1.06 4.09 21.75
CA TYR A 385 1.91 3.06 21.20
C TYR A 385 2.13 3.31 19.72
N THR A 386 3.33 3.01 19.23
CA THR A 386 3.56 2.91 17.77
C THR A 386 2.74 1.75 17.23
N ILE A 387 2.49 1.73 15.91
CA ILE A 387 1.84 0.59 15.27
C ILE A 387 2.68 -0.71 15.33
N GLY A 388 3.99 -0.59 15.57
CA GLY A 388 4.86 -1.73 15.88
C GLY A 388 4.69 -2.24 17.32
N GLY A 389 3.76 -1.66 18.09
CA GLY A 389 3.45 -2.01 19.46
C GLY A 389 4.51 -1.55 20.48
N GLN A 390 5.42 -0.67 20.08
CA GLN A 390 6.34 -0.05 21.03
C GLN A 390 5.58 1.03 21.81
N LYS A 391 5.53 0.89 23.14
CA LYS A 391 5.03 1.94 24.02
C LYS A 391 5.88 3.19 23.87
N ILE A 392 5.26 4.31 23.52
CA ILE A 392 5.92 5.61 23.43
C ILE A 392 5.84 6.32 24.77
N GLY A 393 4.66 6.30 25.39
CA GLY A 393 4.46 6.96 26.67
C GLY A 393 3.03 6.93 27.17
N ARG A 394 2.83 7.61 28.29
CA ARG A 394 1.52 7.84 28.89
C ARG A 394 1.08 9.26 28.57
N ILE A 395 -0.10 9.42 27.96
CA ILE A 395 -0.64 10.72 27.55
C ILE A 395 -1.64 11.28 28.56
N TRP A 396 -2.20 10.44 29.43
CA TRP A 396 -3.08 10.88 30.51
C TRP A 396 -3.10 9.87 31.65
N SER A 397 -3.39 10.35 32.87
CA SER A 397 -3.81 9.49 33.98
C SER A 397 -4.75 10.22 34.92
N GLY A 398 -5.75 9.50 35.46
CA GLY A 398 -6.69 10.09 36.41
C GLY A 398 -7.84 9.18 36.80
N LEU A 399 -8.91 9.83 37.27
CA LEU A 399 -10.18 9.21 37.63
C LEU A 399 -11.12 9.29 36.42
N LEU A 400 -11.78 8.17 36.08
CA LEU A 400 -12.96 8.18 35.22
C LEU A 400 -14.20 8.09 36.10
N LEU A 401 -15.06 9.09 36.04
CA LEU A 401 -16.38 9.04 36.67
C LEU A 401 -17.30 8.16 35.85
N LYS A 402 -18.27 7.50 36.49
CA LYS A 402 -19.33 6.79 35.77
C LYS A 402 -20.05 7.75 34.81
N GLY A 403 -20.19 7.35 33.55
CA GLY A 403 -20.73 8.15 32.46
C GLY A 403 -19.65 8.57 31.45
N THR A 404 -19.95 9.56 30.62
CA THR A 404 -19.02 10.05 29.60
C THR A 404 -18.01 11.01 30.21
N ASN A 405 -16.73 10.73 29.98
CA ASN A 405 -15.58 11.55 30.35
C ASN A 405 -14.96 12.09 29.07
N THR A 406 -14.56 13.36 29.06
CA THR A 406 -13.83 13.95 27.94
C THR A 406 -12.45 14.36 28.40
N ILE A 407 -11.42 13.78 27.78
CA ILE A 407 -10.03 13.97 28.17
C ILE A 407 -9.31 14.71 27.05
N SER A 408 -8.70 15.85 27.37
CA SER A 408 -7.89 16.61 26.42
C SER A 408 -6.42 16.21 26.55
N VAL A 409 -5.82 15.77 25.46
CA VAL A 409 -4.40 15.40 25.35
C VAL A 409 -3.74 16.19 24.24
N ASN A 410 -2.51 16.64 24.46
CA ASN A 410 -1.75 17.31 23.42
C ASN A 410 -0.89 16.31 22.64
N MET A 411 -1.14 16.21 21.33
CA MET A 411 -0.42 15.32 20.43
C MET A 411 0.69 16.03 19.64
N SER A 412 0.97 17.31 19.93
CA SER A 412 1.97 18.10 19.19
C SER A 412 3.38 17.55 19.26
N ASP A 413 3.70 16.72 20.26
CA ASP A 413 5.06 16.21 20.50
C ASP A 413 5.35 14.92 19.73
N TYR A 414 4.32 14.29 19.15
CA TYR A 414 4.46 13.04 18.39
C TYR A 414 4.63 13.33 16.90
N SER A 415 5.44 12.51 16.22
CA SER A 415 5.68 12.63 14.78
C SER A 415 4.45 12.26 13.95
N ASN A 416 4.46 12.58 12.65
CA ASN A 416 3.41 12.15 11.74
C ASN A 416 3.34 10.62 11.68
N GLY A 417 2.15 10.04 11.81
CA GLY A 417 2.01 8.58 11.85
C GLY A 417 0.67 8.09 12.39
N THR A 418 0.49 6.77 12.39
CA THR A 418 -0.65 6.09 13.02
C THR A 418 -0.21 5.46 14.33
N TYR A 419 -0.98 5.69 15.39
CA TYR A 419 -0.70 5.27 16.75
C TYR A 419 -1.90 4.55 17.35
N GLY A 420 -1.63 3.62 18.26
CA GLY A 420 -2.65 3.03 19.12
C GLY A 420 -2.79 3.83 20.41
N VAL A 421 -4.03 4.09 20.82
CA VAL A 421 -4.39 4.71 22.09
C VAL A 421 -5.04 3.65 22.96
N TYR A 422 -4.43 3.36 24.11
CA TYR A 422 -4.86 2.29 25.01
C TYR A 422 -5.34 2.90 26.32
N CYS A 423 -6.55 2.55 26.76
CA CYS A 423 -7.07 2.90 28.07
C CYS A 423 -6.83 1.72 29.02
N ASN A 424 -6.04 1.93 30.06
CA ASN A 424 -5.65 0.92 31.04
C ASN A 424 -6.20 1.25 32.43
N ASN A 425 -6.66 0.25 33.19
CA ASN A 425 -7.13 0.43 34.56
C ASN A 425 -5.98 0.45 35.59
N GLN A 426 -6.32 0.57 36.88
CA GLN A 426 -5.35 0.58 37.99
C GLN A 426 -4.47 -0.67 38.11
N ASN A 427 -4.91 -1.81 37.58
CA ASN A 427 -4.14 -3.05 37.57
C ASN A 427 -3.20 -3.14 36.35
N GLY A 428 -3.22 -2.13 35.47
CA GLY A 428 -2.51 -2.16 34.20
C GLY A 428 -3.21 -2.98 33.11
N GLU A 429 -4.45 -3.41 33.33
CA GLU A 429 -5.23 -4.16 32.33
C GLU A 429 -5.82 -3.18 31.31
N THR A 430 -5.69 -3.48 30.01
CA THR A 430 -6.34 -2.72 28.95
C THR A 430 -7.85 -2.94 29.01
N VAL A 431 -8.60 -1.85 29.14
CA VAL A 431 -10.07 -1.86 29.17
C VAL A 431 -10.70 -1.51 27.82
N ASP A 432 -9.99 -0.72 26.99
CA ASP A 432 -10.35 -0.48 25.60
C ASP A 432 -9.16 0.11 24.82
N PHE A 433 -9.23 0.09 23.49
CA PHE A 433 -8.24 0.73 22.63
C PHE A 433 -8.89 1.35 21.39
N ASP A 434 -8.25 2.38 20.83
CA ASP A 434 -8.65 3.01 19.57
C ASP A 434 -7.40 3.46 18.79
N ARG A 435 -7.59 3.90 17.56
CA ARG A 435 -6.54 4.38 16.66
C ARG A 435 -6.59 5.89 16.53
N ILE A 436 -5.43 6.53 16.61
CA ILE A 436 -5.26 7.94 16.25
C ILE A 436 -4.24 8.10 15.12
N ILE A 437 -4.56 8.96 14.15
CA ILE A 437 -3.64 9.40 13.10
C ILE A 437 -3.15 10.79 13.49
N ILE A 438 -1.84 11.02 13.49
CA ILE A 438 -1.21 12.31 13.77
C ILE A 438 -0.66 12.88 12.48
N VAL A 439 -1.06 14.11 12.15
CA VAL A 439 -0.64 14.87 10.97
C VAL A 439 -0.30 16.28 11.41
N ARG A 440 0.98 16.63 11.30
CA ARG A 440 1.49 18.01 11.44
C ARG A 440 1.50 18.71 10.11
#